data_AF-A0A812QM58-F1
#
_entry.id   AF-A0A812QM58-F1
#
_cell.length_a   1.000
_cell.length_b   1.000
_cell.length_c   1.000
_cell.angle_alpha   90.00
_cell.angle_beta   90.00
_cell.angle_gamma   90.00
#
_symmetry.space_group_name_H-M   'P 1'
#
loop_
_entity.id
_entity.type
_entity.pdbx_description
1 polymer ?
#
loop_
_entity_poly.entity_id
_entity_poly.type
_entity_poly.pdbx_seq_one_letter_code
_entity_poly.pdbx_strand_id
1 'polypeptide(L)'
;MEAQAVELGKMGVKELKELLKDAGVSFAGATEKEDLVRLLTKARAQAKANDVKFVASRQWQRVPDGVALPPGLEVKFDMDRGCNYARIPPEKKK
;
A
#
# COMPACT_ATOMS: atom_id res chain seq x y z
N MET A 1 1.29 -14.31 0.24
CA MET A 1 1.52 -12.94 0.77
C MET A 1 2.01 -13.00 2.23
N GLU A 2 2.70 -14.08 2.62
CA GLU A 2 2.81 -14.52 4.04
C GLU A 2 4.19 -14.31 4.69
N ALA A 3 5.23 -13.99 3.90
CA ALA A 3 6.59 -13.92 4.41
C ALA A 3 6.81 -12.81 5.46
N GLN A 4 6.11 -11.67 5.36
CA GLN A 4 6.34 -10.55 6.29
C GLN A 4 5.75 -10.77 7.69
N ALA A 5 4.62 -11.48 7.82
CA ALA A 5 4.03 -11.73 9.14
C ALA A 5 4.93 -12.65 9.99
N VAL A 6 5.57 -13.62 9.34
CA VAL A 6 6.50 -14.57 9.98
C VAL A 6 7.77 -13.87 10.47
N GLU A 7 8.31 -12.93 9.68
CA GLU A 7 9.49 -12.13 10.04
C GLU A 7 9.21 -11.21 11.26
N LEU A 8 8.04 -10.57 11.28
CA LEU A 8 7.61 -9.74 12.40
C LEU A 8 7.40 -10.57 13.69
N GLY A 9 6.90 -11.81 13.56
CA GLY A 9 6.77 -12.74 14.68
C GLY A 9 8.11 -13.16 15.31
N LYS A 10 9.21 -13.08 14.57
CA LYS A 10 10.57 -13.35 15.10
C LYS A 10 11.18 -12.16 15.83
N MET A 11 10.72 -10.93 15.56
CA MET A 11 11.21 -9.72 16.20
C MET A 11 10.82 -9.62 17.69
N GLY A 12 11.56 -8.80 18.44
CA GLY A 12 11.23 -8.47 19.82
C GLY A 12 10.04 -7.51 19.92
N VAL A 13 9.32 -7.55 21.05
CA VAL A 13 8.19 -6.66 21.34
C VAL A 13 8.56 -5.18 21.22
N LYS A 14 9.82 -4.83 21.56
CA LYS A 14 10.35 -3.47 21.44
C LYS A 14 10.38 -2.99 19.98
N GLU A 15 10.96 -3.77 19.08
CA GLU A 15 11.02 -3.45 17.65
C GLU A 15 9.62 -3.34 17.03
N LEU A 16 8.71 -4.25 17.40
CA LEU A 16 7.33 -4.21 16.92
C LEU A 16 6.62 -2.90 17.31
N LYS A 17 6.83 -2.42 18.54
CA LYS A 17 6.28 -1.13 19.00
C LYS A 17 6.90 0.06 18.28
N GLU A 18 8.21 0.04 18.03
CA GLU A 18 8.89 1.08 17.27
C GLU A 18 8.35 1.15 15.83
N LEU A 19 8.21 0.01 15.17
CA LEU A 19 7.63 -0.09 13.83
C LEU A 19 6.15 0.33 13.77
N LEU A 20 5.35 -0.01 14.79
CA LEU A 20 3.96 0.46 14.88
C LEU A 20 3.88 1.98 15.04
N LYS A 21 4.76 2.56 15.86
CA LYS A 21 4.85 4.00 16.05
C LYS A 21 5.28 4.71 14.77
N ASP A 22 6.28 4.18 14.07
CA ASP A 22 6.76 4.70 12.78
C ASP A 22 5.67 4.62 11.70
N ALA A 23 4.90 3.54 11.67
CA ALA A 23 3.74 3.38 10.81
C ALA A 23 2.54 4.26 11.20
N GLY A 24 2.62 5.03 12.30
CA GLY A 24 1.53 5.87 12.79
C GLY A 24 0.34 5.08 13.34
N VAL A 25 0.54 3.81 13.72
CA VAL A 25 -0.51 2.90 14.19
C VAL A 25 -0.51 2.88 15.70
N SER A 26 -1.61 3.34 16.29
CA SER A 26 -1.83 3.26 17.72
C SER A 26 -1.97 1.80 18.17
N PHE A 27 -1.11 1.38 19.10
CA PHE A 27 -1.14 0.05 19.73
C PHE A 27 -1.84 0.06 21.11
N ALA A 28 -2.63 1.10 21.39
CA ALA A 28 -3.38 1.21 22.64
C ALA A 28 -4.45 0.10 22.70
N GLY A 29 -4.17 -0.95 23.50
CA GLY A 29 -5.01 -2.15 23.61
C GLY A 29 -4.28 -3.45 23.24
N ALA A 30 -3.11 -3.36 22.58
CA ALA A 30 -2.29 -4.51 22.24
C ALA A 30 -1.50 -4.97 23.48
N THR A 31 -2.05 -5.92 24.23
CA THR A 31 -1.42 -6.50 25.43
C THR A 31 -0.40 -7.58 25.10
N GLU A 32 -0.54 -8.21 23.93
CA GLU A 32 0.24 -9.39 23.53
C GLU A 32 1.13 -9.10 22.32
N LYS A 33 2.25 -9.83 22.21
CA LYS A 33 3.16 -9.75 21.07
C LYS A 33 2.42 -10.05 19.76
N GLU A 34 1.54 -11.04 19.78
CA GLU A 34 0.77 -11.46 18.62
C GLU A 34 -0.16 -10.35 18.11
N ASP A 35 -0.76 -9.58 19.01
CA ASP A 35 -1.61 -8.45 18.64
C ASP A 35 -0.79 -7.34 17.93
N LEU A 36 0.41 -7.05 18.43
CA LEU A 36 1.34 -6.11 17.79
C LEU A 36 1.74 -6.58 16.38
N VAL A 37 2.05 -7.88 16.21
CA VAL A 37 2.38 -8.46 14.89
C VAL A 37 1.19 -8.35 13.93
N ARG A 38 -0.04 -8.63 14.41
CA ARG A 38 -1.25 -8.53 13.60
C ARG A 38 -1.54 -7.10 13.18
N LEU A 39 -1.44 -6.14 14.10
CA LEU A 39 -1.62 -4.71 13.82
C LEU A 39 -0.60 -4.22 12.79
N LEU A 40 0.68 -4.58 12.96
CA LEU A 40 1.73 -4.14 12.07
C LEU A 40 1.63 -4.79 10.69
N THR A 41 1.25 -6.07 10.62
CA THR A 41 0.97 -6.77 9.37
C THR A 41 -0.18 -6.11 8.62
N LYS A 42 -1.28 -5.77 9.32
CA LYS A 42 -2.42 -5.07 8.74
C LYS A 42 -2.03 -3.67 8.27
N ALA A 43 -1.27 -2.93 9.08
CA ALA A 43 -0.78 -1.60 8.72
C ALA A 43 0.13 -1.63 7.50
N ARG A 44 1.08 -2.58 7.44
CA ARG A 44 1.94 -2.76 6.27
C ARG A 44 1.19 -3.23 5.04
N ALA A 45 0.21 -4.12 5.18
CA ALA A 45 -0.63 -4.52 4.05
C ALA A 45 -1.42 -3.34 3.50
N GLN A 46 -2.00 -2.50 4.37
CA GLN A 46 -2.66 -1.26 3.98
C GLN A 46 -1.68 -0.27 3.36
N ALA A 47 -0.52 -0.06 3.97
CA ALA A 47 0.53 0.82 3.44
C ALA A 47 1.01 0.33 2.08
N LYS A 48 1.24 -0.97 1.90
CA LYS A 48 1.65 -1.56 0.63
C LYS A 48 0.58 -1.49 -0.45
N ALA A 49 -0.70 -1.60 -0.07
CA ALA A 49 -1.80 -1.34 -1.00
C ALA A 49 -1.86 0.14 -1.43
N ASN A 50 -1.55 1.06 -0.51
CA ASN A 50 -1.46 2.49 -0.80
C ASN A 50 -0.14 2.86 -1.54
N ASP A 51 0.94 2.13 -1.29
CA ASP A 51 2.29 2.33 -1.83
C ASP A 51 2.52 1.54 -3.12
N VAL A 52 1.46 0.96 -3.72
CA VAL A 52 1.56 0.57 -5.13
C VAL A 52 1.64 1.86 -5.93
N LYS A 53 2.85 2.41 -6.02
CA LYS A 53 3.17 3.61 -6.77
C LYS A 53 3.04 3.25 -8.24
N PHE A 54 1.83 3.38 -8.79
CA PHE A 54 1.64 3.36 -10.23
C PHE A 54 2.51 4.49 -10.79
N VAL A 55 3.63 4.11 -11.41
CA VAL A 55 4.53 5.06 -12.07
C VAL A 55 3.81 5.49 -13.34
N ALA A 56 3.01 6.54 -13.21
CA ALA A 56 2.28 7.11 -14.31
C ALA A 56 3.28 7.62 -15.36
N SER A 57 3.15 7.15 -16.59
CA SER A 57 3.91 7.64 -17.74
C SER A 57 2.99 8.32 -18.74
N ARG A 58 3.58 9.00 -19.72
CA ARG A 58 2.86 9.62 -20.85
C ARG A 58 2.25 8.58 -21.80
N GLN A 59 2.61 7.31 -21.65
CA GLN A 59 2.06 6.18 -22.39
C GLN A 59 1.03 5.44 -21.53
N TRP A 60 0.03 4.83 -22.18
CA TRP A 60 -0.96 4.02 -21.49
C TRP A 60 -0.30 2.84 -20.80
N GLN A 61 -0.39 2.81 -19.47
CA GLN A 61 0.14 1.72 -18.65
C GLN A 61 -0.99 1.07 -17.88
N ARG A 62 -0.92 -0.26 -17.77
CA ARG A 62 -1.90 -1.04 -17.02
C ARG A 62 -1.77 -0.72 -15.53
N VAL A 63 -2.85 -0.22 -14.95
CA VAL A 63 -3.02 0.00 -13.51
C VAL A 63 -3.30 -1.36 -12.87
N PRO A 64 -2.46 -1.80 -11.91
CA PRO A 64 -2.77 -2.98 -11.13
C PRO A 64 -4.07 -2.78 -10.33
N ASP A 65 -4.75 -3.87 -10.01
CA ASP A 65 -5.94 -3.82 -9.16
C ASP A 65 -5.55 -3.39 -7.73
N GLY A 66 -6.34 -2.49 -7.13
CA GLY A 66 -6.09 -1.97 -5.78
C GLY A 66 -5.11 -0.79 -5.68
N VAL A 67 -4.71 -0.18 -6.80
CA VAL A 67 -3.80 0.97 -6.80
C VAL A 67 -4.53 2.30 -6.72
N ALA A 68 -4.17 3.11 -5.72
CA ALA A 68 -4.59 4.50 -5.64
C ALA A 68 -3.91 5.31 -6.76
N LEU A 69 -4.67 5.69 -7.78
CA LEU A 69 -4.20 6.55 -8.84
C LEU A 69 -4.04 7.99 -8.31
N PRO A 70 -2.91 8.66 -8.57
CA PRO A 70 -2.76 10.07 -8.18
C PRO A 70 -3.86 10.92 -8.84
N PRO A 71 -4.36 11.98 -8.18
CA PRO A 71 -5.29 12.90 -8.81
C PRO A 71 -4.63 13.60 -10.01
N GLY A 72 -5.36 13.72 -11.12
CA GLY A 72 -4.88 14.39 -12.34
C GLY A 72 -4.35 13.46 -13.45
N LEU A 73 -4.57 12.15 -13.37
CA LEU A 73 -4.27 11.19 -14.44
C LEU A 73 -5.50 10.89 -15.31
N GLU A 74 -5.27 10.54 -16.58
CA GLU A 74 -6.30 9.98 -17.44
C GLU A 74 -6.41 8.48 -17.18
N VAL A 75 -7.62 8.02 -16.87
CA VAL A 75 -7.93 6.63 -16.53
C VAL A 75 -8.88 6.07 -17.58
N LYS A 76 -8.50 4.95 -18.19
CA LYS A 76 -9.30 4.20 -19.15
C LYS A 76 -9.55 2.80 -18.61
N PHE A 77 -10.81 2.50 -18.35
CA PHE A 77 -11.24 1.18 -17.92
C PHE A 77 -11.58 0.32 -19.13
N ASP A 78 -10.87 -0.79 -19.31
CA ASP A 78 -11.12 -1.73 -20.40
C ASP A 78 -11.98 -2.88 -19.85
N MET A 79 -13.30 -2.80 -20.10
CA MET A 79 -14.29 -3.78 -19.59
C MET A 79 -14.14 -5.17 -20.20
N ASP A 80 -13.49 -5.28 -21.37
CA ASP A 80 -13.26 -6.56 -22.05
C ASP A 80 -12.19 -7.41 -21.36
N ARG A 81 -11.15 -6.75 -20.82
CA ARG A 81 -10.00 -7.41 -20.17
C ARG A 81 -10.01 -7.30 -18.66
N GLY A 82 -10.99 -6.62 -18.07
CA GLY A 82 -11.04 -6.29 -16.64
C GLY A 82 -9.80 -5.52 -16.17
N CYS A 83 -9.12 -4.81 -17.09
CA CYS A 83 -7.87 -4.12 -16.82
C CYS A 83 -8.10 -2.61 -16.89
N ASN A 84 -7.59 -1.90 -15.90
CA ASN A 84 -7.56 -0.45 -15.93
C ASN A 84 -6.24 0.03 -16.54
N TYR A 85 -6.26 1.08 -17.34
CA TYR A 85 -5.09 1.74 -17.91
C TYR A 85 -5.07 3.19 -17.45
N ALA A 86 -3.92 3.71 -17.06
CA ALA A 86 -3.76 5.12 -16.78
C ALA A 86 -2.54 5.70 -17.46
N ARG A 87 -2.59 7.02 -17.71
CA ARG A 87 -1.48 7.81 -18.23
C ARG A 87 -1.47 9.19 -17.60
N ILE A 88 -0.30 9.82 -17.59
CA ILE A 88 -0.15 11.25 -17.30
C ILE A 88 -0.68 12.02 -18.52
N PRO A 89 -1.74 12.84 -18.38
CA PRO A 89 -2.09 13.78 -19.44
C PRO A 89 -0.91 14.73 -19.65
N PRO A 90 -0.56 15.10 -20.90
CA PRO A 90 0.48 16.10 -21.10
C PRO A 90 0.05 17.38 -20.37
N GLU A 91 0.83 17.79 -19.37
CA GLU A 91 0.54 18.97 -18.54
C GLU A 91 0.17 20.14 -19.44
N LYS A 92 -1.11 20.53 -19.47
CA LYS A 92 -1.47 21.87 -19.90
C LYS A 92 -0.99 22.81 -18.81
N LYS A 93 0.21 23.34 -18.97
CA LYS A 93 0.62 24.57 -18.29
C LYS A 93 -0.50 25.60 -18.47
N LYS A 94 -1.02 26.13 -17.37
CA LYS A 94 -1.72 27.40 -17.37
C LYS A 94 -1.46 28.12 -16.07
#